data_AF-A0A519JKK6-F1
#
_entry.id   AF-A0A519JKK6-F1
#
_cell.length_a   1.000
_cell.length_b   1.000
_cell.length_c   1.000
_cell.angle_alpha   90.00
_cell.angle_beta   90.00
_cell.angle_gamma   90.00
#
_symmetry.space_group_name_H-M   'P 1'
#
loop_
_entity.id
_entity.type
_entity.pdbx_description
1 polymer ?
#
loop_
_entity_poly.entity_id
_entity_poly.type
_entity_poly.pdbx_seq_one_letter_code
_entity_poly.pdbx_strand_id
1 'polypeptide(L)'
;MFKSPNRRVYLSVAVISVLLMLIVLNLPFKAKPLGDITFHEEAKNMALYLKGYVPADKVVITKAPGPVLFFTIPYLFAPHDASDDLLWMYGVSFTFLAVMAAMMLIFKIATAFFSREVGILSLFVFFVFPIHCYYSLGIIGEGAAFFSIALALYGWSKVYFNPKDFKGWCWFVMGFLFLILNRPNAMLAIGFFFVVLAYAYFWKKEFFKVFAKPIFLSAVVISVLFIGTMQIAKKITGSASSPQADYFYYVALQGRYQFRDEPTDFRFWDNTKRGDSKDYQHWREKYGELERKIISSGESTAKVYGEFLTDDIISNPWHTFRQFCTRIFFGNVFIINSVKPADFKIGPIQGAFAFTC
;
A
#
# COMPACT_ATOMS: atom_id res chain seq x y z
N MET A 1 -21.30 23.63 -19.28
CA MET A 1 -20.90 25.04 -19.15
C MET A 1 -19.46 25.09 -18.61
N PHE A 2 -18.45 25.07 -19.49
CA PHE A 2 -17.03 25.18 -19.10
C PHE A 2 -16.30 26.03 -20.16
N LYS A 3 -16.45 27.36 -20.13
CA LYS A 3 -15.56 28.27 -20.85
C LYS A 3 -14.39 28.60 -19.92
N SER A 4 -13.17 28.23 -20.33
CA SER A 4 -11.97 28.27 -19.48
C SER A 4 -11.57 29.69 -19.07
N PRO A 5 -10.99 29.83 -17.86
CA PRO A 5 -9.63 30.39 -17.79
C PRO A 5 -8.75 29.59 -16.80
N ASN A 6 -8.87 28.26 -16.78
CA ASN A 6 -8.09 27.42 -15.86
C ASN A 6 -6.61 27.30 -16.26
N ARG A 7 -6.21 27.77 -17.45
CA ARG A 7 -4.82 27.66 -17.94
C ARG A 7 -3.83 28.33 -17.00
N ARG A 8 -4.15 29.52 -16.47
CA ARG A 8 -3.29 30.21 -15.50
C ARG A 8 -3.15 29.41 -14.21
N VAL A 9 -4.25 28.84 -13.71
CA VAL A 9 -4.23 28.00 -12.49
C VAL A 9 -3.40 26.73 -12.72
N TYR A 10 -3.55 26.04 -13.86
CA TYR A 10 -2.74 24.86 -14.16
C TYR A 10 -1.25 25.19 -14.32
N LEU A 11 -0.94 26.31 -14.95
CA LEU A 11 0.44 26.79 -15.02
C LEU A 11 0.99 27.09 -13.62
N SER A 12 0.22 27.78 -12.77
CA SER A 12 0.61 28.05 -11.39
C SER A 12 0.81 26.75 -10.59
N VAL A 13 -0.09 25.77 -10.73
CA VAL A 13 0.05 24.44 -10.09
C VAL A 13 1.35 23.78 -10.54
N ALA A 14 1.65 23.79 -11.84
CA ALA A 14 2.88 23.20 -12.37
C ALA A 14 4.13 23.90 -11.82
N VAL A 15 4.18 25.24 -11.89
CA VAL A 15 5.31 26.04 -11.40
C VAL A 15 5.52 25.84 -9.90
N ILE A 16 4.45 25.92 -9.09
CA ILE A 16 4.53 25.74 -7.64
C ILE A 16 4.96 24.30 -7.32
N SER A 17 4.43 23.29 -8.02
CA SER A 17 4.84 21.90 -7.79
C SER A 17 6.32 21.69 -8.08
N VAL A 18 6.85 22.30 -9.16
CA VAL A 18 8.28 22.24 -9.49
C VAL A 18 9.11 22.93 -8.42
N LEU A 19 8.72 24.13 -7.98
CA LEU A 19 9.42 24.85 -6.92
C LEU A 19 9.43 24.06 -5.60
N LEU A 20 8.30 23.49 -5.20
CA LEU A 20 8.21 22.65 -3.99
C LEU A 20 9.07 21.40 -4.11
N MET A 21 9.08 20.75 -5.27
CA MET A 21 9.92 19.59 -5.51
C MET A 21 11.41 19.94 -5.37
N LEU A 22 11.84 21.07 -5.95
CA LEU A 22 13.21 21.58 -5.80
C LEU A 22 13.55 21.89 -4.35
N ILE A 23 12.63 22.48 -3.59
CA ILE A 23 12.83 22.73 -2.15
C ILE A 23 12.99 21.40 -1.41
N VAL A 24 12.08 20.43 -1.60
CA VAL A 24 12.11 19.14 -0.90
C VAL A 24 13.37 18.33 -1.26
N LEU A 25 13.82 18.38 -2.51
CA LEU A 25 15.09 17.76 -2.94
C LEU A 25 16.32 18.29 -2.21
N ASN A 26 16.28 19.55 -1.77
CA ASN A 26 17.38 20.21 -1.06
C ASN A 26 17.24 20.16 0.47
N LEU A 27 16.18 19.54 1.00
CA LEU A 27 16.02 19.35 2.45
C LEU A 27 17.01 18.29 2.96
N PRO A 28 17.49 18.41 4.22
CA PRO A 28 18.48 17.49 4.78
C PRO A 28 17.94 16.08 5.05
N PHE A 29 16.61 15.88 5.01
CA PHE A 29 15.97 14.58 5.16
C PHE A 29 15.89 13.89 3.80
N LYS A 30 16.85 12.99 3.52
CA LYS A 30 16.86 12.23 2.27
C LYS A 30 15.71 11.23 2.26
N ALA A 31 14.79 11.35 1.29
CA ALA A 31 13.91 10.26 0.93
C ALA A 31 14.77 9.05 0.51
N LYS A 32 14.35 7.83 0.88
CA LYS A 32 15.05 6.61 0.45
C LYS A 32 14.88 6.48 -1.06
N PRO A 33 15.91 6.70 -1.91
CA PRO A 33 15.73 6.93 -3.35
C PRO A 33 15.06 5.74 -4.05
N LEU A 34 15.57 4.53 -3.80
CA LEU A 34 14.97 3.30 -4.32
C LEU A 34 13.77 2.80 -3.51
N GLY A 35 13.36 3.54 -2.46
CA GLY A 35 12.17 3.27 -1.67
C GLY A 35 12.02 1.80 -1.27
N ASP A 36 11.13 1.13 -1.98
CA ASP A 36 10.97 -0.32 -1.98
C ASP A 36 11.81 -0.95 -3.11
N ILE A 37 12.97 -1.51 -2.73
CA ILE A 37 13.90 -2.11 -3.68
C ILE A 37 13.29 -3.24 -4.51
N THR A 38 12.27 -3.94 -3.97
CA THR A 38 11.57 -4.99 -4.70
C THR A 38 10.81 -4.41 -5.88
N PHE A 39 10.10 -3.28 -5.71
CA PHE A 39 9.40 -2.64 -6.82
C PHE A 39 10.38 -2.12 -7.88
N HIS A 40 11.54 -1.61 -7.45
CA HIS A 40 12.58 -1.16 -8.37
C HIS A 40 13.13 -2.33 -9.23
N GLU A 41 13.58 -3.41 -8.59
CA GLU A 41 14.16 -4.57 -9.28
C GLU A 41 13.15 -5.26 -10.20
N GLU A 42 11.91 -5.48 -9.74
CA GLU A 42 10.86 -6.11 -10.54
C GLU A 42 10.48 -5.26 -11.76
N ALA A 43 10.37 -3.93 -11.59
CA ALA A 43 10.09 -3.02 -12.71
C ALA A 43 11.25 -2.96 -13.70
N LYS A 44 12.50 -2.97 -13.22
CA LYS A 44 13.71 -3.01 -14.04
C LYS A 44 13.76 -4.30 -14.88
N ASN A 45 13.57 -5.45 -14.25
CA ASN A 45 13.57 -6.74 -14.94
C ASN A 45 12.43 -6.84 -15.95
N MET A 46 11.23 -6.35 -15.61
CA MET A 46 10.10 -6.27 -16.54
C MET A 46 10.44 -5.38 -17.75
N ALA A 47 11.02 -4.20 -17.54
CA ALA A 47 11.40 -3.29 -18.62
C ALA A 47 12.49 -3.89 -19.52
N LEU A 48 13.49 -4.56 -18.94
CA LEU A 48 14.56 -5.22 -19.71
C LEU A 48 14.03 -6.43 -20.49
N TYR A 49 13.12 -7.21 -19.91
CA TYR A 49 12.43 -8.30 -20.61
C TYR A 49 11.63 -7.80 -21.82
N LEU A 50 10.83 -6.75 -21.64
CA LEU A 50 10.06 -6.13 -22.73
C LEU A 50 10.94 -5.57 -23.86
N LYS A 51 12.18 -5.22 -23.54
CA LYS A 51 13.21 -4.81 -24.51
C LYS A 51 14.00 -5.98 -25.12
N GLY A 52 13.82 -7.21 -24.62
CA GLY A 52 14.50 -8.42 -25.09
C GLY A 52 15.88 -8.68 -24.51
N TYR A 53 16.28 -7.99 -23.43
CA TYR A 53 17.63 -8.13 -22.83
C TYR A 53 17.72 -9.15 -21.70
N VAL A 54 16.60 -9.56 -21.13
CA VAL A 54 16.53 -10.46 -19.97
C VAL A 54 15.51 -11.56 -20.26
N PRO A 55 15.76 -12.83 -19.89
CA PRO A 55 14.82 -13.93 -20.09
C PRO A 55 13.58 -13.84 -19.17
N ALA A 56 12.51 -14.55 -19.55
CA ALA A 56 11.20 -14.47 -18.88
C ALA A 56 11.22 -14.95 -17.42
N ASP A 57 12.13 -15.85 -17.05
CA ASP A 57 12.29 -16.41 -15.69
C ASP A 57 12.79 -15.39 -14.66
N LYS A 58 13.35 -14.25 -15.11
CA LYS A 58 13.74 -13.14 -14.25
C LYS A 58 12.61 -12.15 -13.98
N VAL A 59 11.48 -12.28 -14.68
CA VAL A 59 10.32 -11.41 -14.49
C VAL A 59 9.43 -11.99 -13.41
N VAL A 60 9.43 -11.34 -12.24
CA VAL A 60 8.59 -11.73 -11.09
C VAL A 60 7.81 -10.53 -10.59
N ILE A 61 6.64 -10.79 -9.99
CA ILE A 61 5.81 -9.80 -9.31
C ILE A 61 5.46 -10.36 -7.94
N THR A 62 6.35 -10.19 -6.97
CA THR A 62 6.20 -10.77 -5.63
C THR A 62 5.35 -9.91 -4.70
N LYS A 63 5.17 -8.63 -5.02
CA LYS A 63 4.34 -7.68 -4.27
C LYS A 63 3.11 -7.24 -5.07
N ALA A 64 2.63 -6.03 -4.82
CA ALA A 64 1.53 -5.45 -5.58
C ALA A 64 1.96 -5.23 -7.05
N PRO A 65 1.16 -5.63 -8.05
CA PRO A 65 1.52 -5.46 -9.47
C PRO A 65 1.50 -4.00 -9.93
N GLY A 66 0.73 -3.13 -9.29
CA GLY A 66 0.54 -1.74 -9.69
C GLY A 66 1.84 -0.95 -9.78
N PRO A 67 2.68 -0.89 -8.71
CA PRO A 67 3.90 -0.11 -8.74
C PRO A 67 4.92 -0.66 -9.73
N VAL A 68 5.01 -1.99 -9.88
CA VAL A 68 5.88 -2.64 -10.87
C VAL A 68 5.52 -2.18 -12.28
N LEU A 69 4.24 -2.27 -12.66
CA LEU A 69 3.77 -1.82 -13.97
C LEU A 69 3.92 -0.31 -14.15
N PHE A 70 3.68 0.47 -13.10
CA PHE A 70 3.80 1.93 -13.11
C PHE A 70 5.22 2.39 -13.39
N PHE A 71 6.23 1.79 -12.73
CA PHE A 71 7.64 2.13 -12.91
C PHE A 71 8.28 1.45 -14.14
N THR A 72 7.70 0.37 -14.65
CA THR A 72 8.14 -0.22 -15.92
C THR A 72 8.05 0.81 -17.06
N ILE A 73 6.97 1.62 -17.09
CA ILE A 73 6.74 2.63 -18.15
C ILE A 73 7.93 3.59 -18.30
N PRO A 74 8.37 4.34 -17.26
CA PRO A 74 9.52 5.22 -17.40
C PRO A 74 10.83 4.47 -17.66
N TYR A 75 10.98 3.24 -17.15
CA TYR A 75 12.21 2.44 -17.35
C TYR A 75 12.35 1.93 -18.78
N LEU A 76 11.25 1.81 -19.54
CA LEU A 76 11.31 1.50 -20.96
C LEU A 76 12.07 2.56 -21.77
N PHE A 77 12.13 3.81 -21.30
CA PHE A 77 12.87 4.90 -21.96
C PHE A 77 14.34 4.99 -21.56
N ALA A 78 14.77 4.30 -20.50
CA ALA A 78 16.17 4.27 -20.09
C ALA A 78 17.00 3.35 -21.01
N PRO A 79 18.31 3.56 -21.15
CA PRO A 79 19.23 2.58 -21.74
C PRO A 79 19.16 1.21 -21.02
N HIS A 80 19.58 0.14 -21.70
CA HIS A 80 19.54 -1.22 -21.12
C HIS A 80 20.61 -1.43 -20.02
N ASP A 81 21.69 -0.64 -20.08
CA ASP A 81 22.81 -0.58 -19.14
C ASP A 81 22.69 0.59 -18.14
N ALA A 82 21.50 1.20 -18.04
CA ALA A 82 21.26 2.32 -17.13
C ALA A 82 21.59 1.96 -15.68
N SER A 83 22.32 2.84 -14.99
CA SER A 83 22.56 2.74 -13.55
C SER A 83 21.25 2.91 -12.76
N ASP A 84 21.24 2.41 -11.52
CA ASP A 84 20.08 2.54 -10.64
C ASP A 84 19.75 4.02 -10.35
N ASP A 85 20.75 4.90 -10.31
CA ASP A 85 20.56 6.35 -10.19
C ASP A 85 19.84 6.93 -11.41
N LEU A 86 20.19 6.48 -12.62
CA LEU A 86 19.53 6.92 -13.84
C LEU A 86 18.08 6.43 -13.87
N LEU A 87 17.84 5.14 -13.57
CA LEU A 87 16.50 4.58 -13.44
C LEU A 87 15.68 5.31 -12.38
N TRP A 88 16.28 5.63 -11.22
CA TRP A 88 15.65 6.43 -10.19
C TRP A 88 15.20 7.80 -10.71
N MET A 89 16.04 8.51 -11.46
CA MET A 89 15.67 9.80 -12.06
C MET A 89 14.48 9.68 -13.02
N TYR A 90 14.43 8.63 -13.85
CA TYR A 90 13.27 8.35 -14.71
C TYR A 90 12.00 8.10 -13.89
N GLY A 91 12.10 7.26 -12.85
CA GLY A 91 10.98 6.90 -11.98
C GLY A 91 10.42 8.09 -11.18
N VAL A 92 11.30 8.90 -10.57
CA VAL A 92 10.91 10.10 -9.82
C VAL A 92 10.30 11.14 -10.74
N SER A 93 10.91 11.38 -11.91
CA SER A 93 10.37 12.34 -12.88
C SER A 93 8.95 11.95 -13.32
N PHE A 94 8.73 10.66 -13.60
CA PHE A 94 7.40 10.16 -13.97
C PHE A 94 6.39 10.26 -12.83
N THR A 95 6.80 9.91 -11.60
CA THR A 95 5.94 10.02 -10.42
C THR A 95 5.58 11.47 -10.12
N PHE A 96 6.53 12.39 -10.27
CA PHE A 96 6.30 13.82 -10.12
C PHE A 96 5.27 14.34 -11.13
N LEU A 97 5.36 13.93 -12.40
CA LEU A 97 4.34 14.26 -13.41
C LEU A 97 2.96 13.73 -13.03
N ALA A 98 2.88 12.49 -12.52
CA ALA A 98 1.62 11.90 -12.06
C ALA A 98 1.03 12.67 -10.87
N VAL A 99 1.85 13.04 -9.89
CA VAL A 99 1.44 13.85 -8.72
C VAL A 99 0.98 15.24 -9.15
N MET A 100 1.69 15.90 -10.07
CA MET A 100 1.27 17.19 -10.61
C MET A 100 -0.08 17.07 -11.36
N ALA A 101 -0.27 16.01 -12.14
CA ALA A 101 -1.57 15.72 -12.76
C ALA A 101 -2.67 15.50 -11.70
N ALA A 102 -2.37 14.76 -10.62
CA ALA A 102 -3.30 14.56 -9.51
C ALA A 102 -3.73 15.89 -8.87
N MET A 103 -2.81 16.83 -8.66
CA MET A 103 -3.11 18.18 -8.16
C MET A 103 -4.06 18.93 -9.10
N MET A 104 -3.84 18.87 -10.41
CA MET A 104 -4.76 19.47 -11.39
C MET A 104 -6.16 18.82 -11.35
N LEU A 105 -6.23 17.50 -11.12
CA LEU A 105 -7.50 16.79 -10.96
C LEU A 105 -8.21 17.20 -9.67
N ILE A 106 -7.51 17.32 -8.55
CA ILE A 106 -8.05 17.79 -7.27
C ILE A 106 -8.70 19.17 -7.43
N PHE A 107 -8.02 20.11 -8.09
CA PHE A 107 -8.60 21.41 -8.40
C PHE A 107 -9.90 21.30 -9.21
N LYS A 108 -9.92 20.43 -10.24
CA LYS A 108 -11.12 20.20 -11.07
C LYS A 108 -12.26 19.58 -10.27
N ILE A 109 -11.97 18.62 -9.37
CA ILE A 109 -12.97 17.97 -8.51
C ILE A 109 -13.61 18.99 -7.59
N ALA A 110 -12.80 19.76 -6.85
CA ALA A 110 -13.29 20.78 -5.93
C ALA A 110 -14.10 21.87 -6.64
N THR A 111 -13.65 22.31 -7.82
CA THR A 111 -14.39 23.29 -8.64
C THR A 111 -15.71 22.72 -9.15
N ALA A 112 -15.79 21.42 -9.46
CA ALA A 112 -17.00 20.80 -9.96
C ALA A 112 -18.07 20.68 -8.86
N PHE A 113 -17.69 20.29 -7.64
CA PHE A 113 -18.64 20.09 -6.53
C PHE A 113 -18.98 21.36 -5.76
N PHE A 114 -18.05 22.33 -5.72
CA PHE A 114 -18.18 23.53 -4.89
C PHE A 114 -17.98 24.79 -5.73
N SER A 115 -16.81 25.43 -5.62
CA SER A 115 -16.47 26.64 -6.35
C SER A 115 -14.99 26.67 -6.72
N ARG A 116 -14.60 27.64 -7.53
CA ARG A 116 -13.20 27.84 -7.94
C ARG A 116 -12.31 28.18 -6.75
N GLU A 117 -12.80 28.97 -5.81
CA GLU A 117 -12.11 29.42 -4.61
C GLU A 117 -11.80 28.22 -3.71
N VAL A 118 -12.77 27.31 -3.53
CA VAL A 118 -12.56 26.04 -2.81
C VAL A 118 -11.52 25.16 -3.52
N GLY A 119 -11.49 25.19 -4.85
CA GLY A 119 -10.44 24.53 -5.63
C GLY A 119 -9.05 25.09 -5.35
N ILE A 120 -8.89 26.41 -5.31
CA ILE A 120 -7.61 27.07 -4.99
C ILE A 120 -7.21 26.77 -3.54
N LEU A 121 -8.15 26.84 -2.60
CA LEU A 121 -7.92 26.51 -1.20
C LEU A 121 -7.45 25.05 -1.05
N SER A 122 -8.07 24.12 -1.77
CA SER A 122 -7.66 22.71 -1.76
C SER A 122 -6.19 22.55 -2.20
N LEU A 123 -5.80 23.21 -3.30
CA LEU A 123 -4.41 23.22 -3.77
C LEU A 123 -3.46 23.79 -2.72
N PHE A 124 -3.84 24.91 -2.10
CA PHE A 124 -3.04 25.55 -1.05
C PHE A 124 -2.81 24.61 0.13
N VAL A 125 -3.85 23.94 0.64
CA VAL A 125 -3.73 22.97 1.74
C VAL A 125 -2.74 21.85 1.41
N PHE A 126 -2.82 21.30 0.19
CA PHE A 126 -1.86 20.28 -0.24
C PHE A 126 -0.44 20.84 -0.35
N PHE A 127 -0.26 22.07 -0.84
CA PHE A 127 1.07 22.68 -0.95
C PHE A 127 1.70 23.08 0.39
N VAL A 128 0.90 23.43 1.40
CA VAL A 128 1.38 23.68 2.77
C VAL A 128 1.95 22.40 3.40
N PHE A 129 1.40 21.24 3.05
CA PHE A 129 1.87 19.93 3.50
C PHE A 129 2.33 19.08 2.31
N PRO A 130 3.54 19.34 1.74
CA PRO A 130 4.02 18.73 0.50
C PRO A 130 4.48 17.27 0.67
N ILE A 131 3.77 16.49 1.48
CA ILE A 131 4.03 15.07 1.70
C ILE A 131 3.94 14.27 0.39
N HIS A 132 3.09 14.73 -0.53
CA HIS A 132 2.96 14.16 -1.88
C HIS A 132 4.22 14.38 -2.73
N CYS A 133 4.93 15.50 -2.55
CA CYS A 133 6.23 15.73 -3.19
C CYS A 133 7.31 14.83 -2.57
N TYR A 134 7.33 14.70 -1.24
CA TYR A 134 8.26 13.80 -0.54
C TYR A 134 8.12 12.36 -1.01
N TYR A 135 6.90 11.82 -1.06
CA TYR A 135 6.68 10.45 -1.53
C TYR A 135 6.90 10.28 -3.04
N SER A 136 6.94 11.35 -3.82
CA SER A 136 7.29 11.28 -5.26
C SER A 136 8.77 11.03 -5.52
N LEU A 137 9.64 11.18 -4.50
CA LEU A 137 11.08 10.95 -4.58
C LEU A 137 11.50 9.49 -4.43
N GLY A 138 10.57 8.61 -4.04
CA GLY A 138 10.85 7.18 -3.84
C GLY A 138 10.22 6.33 -4.93
N ILE A 139 10.87 5.20 -5.25
CA ILE A 139 10.26 4.12 -6.04
C ILE A 139 9.33 3.31 -5.13
N ILE A 140 8.11 3.83 -4.93
CA ILE A 140 7.11 3.32 -4.00
C ILE A 140 5.69 3.46 -4.56
N GLY A 141 4.72 2.72 -4.01
CA GLY A 141 3.34 2.69 -4.50
C GLY A 141 2.49 3.90 -4.12
N GLU A 142 2.93 4.73 -3.19
CA GLU A 142 2.21 5.89 -2.62
C GLU A 142 1.86 6.92 -3.69
N GLY A 143 2.83 7.35 -4.49
CA GLY A 143 2.63 8.36 -5.53
C GLY A 143 1.63 7.91 -6.59
N ALA A 144 1.76 6.66 -7.05
CA ALA A 144 0.84 6.06 -8.01
C ALA A 144 -0.58 5.88 -7.44
N ALA A 145 -0.70 5.47 -6.16
CA ALA A 145 -1.99 5.37 -5.47
C ALA A 145 -2.67 6.74 -5.29
N PHE A 146 -1.89 7.78 -4.96
CA PHE A 146 -2.40 9.16 -4.85
C PHE A 146 -2.96 9.67 -6.19
N PHE A 147 -2.25 9.43 -7.29
CA PHE A 147 -2.78 9.73 -8.62
C PHE A 147 -4.05 8.93 -8.94
N SER A 148 -4.06 7.63 -8.62
CA SER A 148 -5.19 6.73 -8.89
C SER A 148 -6.48 7.18 -8.20
N ILE A 149 -6.41 7.60 -6.94
CA ILE A 149 -7.60 8.09 -6.23
C ILE A 149 -8.08 9.45 -6.75
N ALA A 150 -7.18 10.35 -7.12
CA ALA A 150 -7.54 11.61 -7.76
C ALA A 150 -8.24 11.36 -9.12
N LEU A 151 -7.78 10.37 -9.88
CA LEU A 151 -8.41 9.95 -11.14
C LEU A 151 -9.81 9.37 -10.91
N ALA A 152 -9.97 8.51 -9.91
CA ALA A 152 -11.26 7.92 -9.56
C ALA A 152 -12.28 8.99 -9.16
N LEU A 153 -11.89 9.92 -8.28
CA LEU A 153 -12.75 11.02 -7.83
C LEU A 153 -13.06 12.02 -8.95
N TYR A 154 -12.14 12.23 -9.90
CA TYR A 154 -12.41 13.02 -11.09
C TYR A 154 -13.42 12.33 -12.01
N GLY A 155 -13.31 11.01 -12.20
CA GLY A 155 -14.34 10.23 -12.89
C GLY A 155 -15.70 10.38 -12.21
N TRP A 156 -15.73 10.25 -10.88
CA TRP A 156 -16.93 10.45 -10.07
C TRP A 156 -17.55 11.84 -10.25
N SER A 157 -16.74 12.90 -10.21
CA SER A 157 -17.25 14.28 -10.36
C SER A 157 -17.93 14.50 -11.72
N LYS A 158 -17.46 13.84 -12.78
CA LYS A 158 -18.11 13.91 -14.09
C LYS A 158 -19.45 13.17 -14.11
N VAL A 159 -19.48 11.93 -13.59
CA VAL A 159 -20.70 11.11 -13.65
C VAL A 159 -21.76 11.59 -12.66
N TYR A 160 -21.37 12.21 -11.56
CA TYR A 160 -22.32 12.75 -10.59
C TYR A 160 -23.24 13.80 -11.23
N PHE A 161 -22.68 14.72 -12.03
CA PHE A 161 -23.46 15.73 -12.74
C PHE A 161 -24.01 15.25 -14.09
N ASN A 162 -23.38 14.25 -14.71
CA ASN A 162 -23.86 13.63 -15.93
C ASN A 162 -23.75 12.10 -15.86
N PRO A 163 -24.76 11.40 -15.32
CA PRO A 163 -24.70 9.96 -15.08
C PRO A 163 -24.48 9.10 -16.33
N LYS A 164 -24.75 9.65 -17.51
CA LYS A 164 -24.56 8.99 -18.81
C LYS A 164 -23.15 9.24 -19.41
N ASP A 165 -22.27 10.01 -18.77
CA ASP A 165 -20.90 10.25 -19.26
C ASP A 165 -20.05 8.97 -19.16
N PHE A 166 -19.97 8.22 -20.26
CA PHE A 166 -19.15 7.03 -20.38
C PHE A 166 -17.68 7.29 -20.03
N LYS A 167 -17.12 8.44 -20.44
CA LYS A 167 -15.72 8.78 -20.13
C LYS A 167 -15.51 8.95 -18.64
N GLY A 168 -16.49 9.55 -17.95
CA GLY A 168 -16.48 9.67 -16.49
C GLY A 168 -16.43 8.31 -15.79
N TRP A 169 -17.26 7.35 -16.23
CA TRP A 169 -17.24 5.99 -15.72
C TRP A 169 -15.94 5.25 -16.02
N CYS A 170 -15.35 5.43 -17.21
CA CYS A 170 -14.03 4.87 -17.53
C CYS A 170 -12.95 5.39 -16.56
N TRP A 171 -12.90 6.70 -16.31
CA TRP A 171 -11.94 7.28 -15.36
C TRP A 171 -12.16 6.78 -13.94
N PHE A 172 -13.43 6.63 -13.53
CA PHE A 172 -13.80 6.09 -12.23
C PHE A 172 -13.30 4.64 -12.06
N VAL A 173 -13.61 3.76 -13.03
CA VAL A 173 -13.20 2.35 -13.01
C VAL A 173 -11.69 2.21 -13.07
N MET A 174 -11.01 2.91 -13.98
CA MET A 174 -9.55 2.85 -14.10
C MET A 174 -8.86 3.39 -12.85
N GLY A 175 -9.37 4.49 -12.27
CA GLY A 175 -8.82 5.05 -11.04
C GLY A 175 -8.90 4.07 -9.86
N PHE A 176 -10.04 3.40 -9.66
CA PHE A 176 -10.16 2.38 -8.62
C PHE A 176 -9.36 1.12 -8.93
N LEU A 177 -9.32 0.67 -10.18
CA LEU A 177 -8.50 -0.47 -10.58
C LEU A 177 -7.02 -0.19 -10.28
N PHE A 178 -6.48 0.95 -10.71
CA PHE A 178 -5.10 1.33 -10.41
C PHE A 178 -4.87 1.51 -8.92
N LEU A 179 -5.83 2.07 -8.17
CA LEU A 179 -5.70 2.19 -6.73
C LEU A 179 -5.53 0.82 -6.08
N ILE A 180 -6.36 -0.16 -6.44
CA ILE A 180 -6.30 -1.51 -5.88
C ILE A 180 -5.04 -2.25 -6.35
N LEU A 181 -4.60 -2.07 -7.59
CA LEU A 181 -3.35 -2.67 -8.07
C LEU A 181 -2.13 -2.08 -7.36
N ASN A 182 -2.14 -0.79 -7.02
CA ASN A 182 -1.09 -0.15 -6.23
C ASN A 182 -1.17 -0.50 -4.74
N ARG A 183 -2.38 -0.70 -4.23
CA ARG A 183 -2.71 -0.98 -2.82
C ARG A 183 -3.77 -2.06 -2.75
N PRO A 184 -3.40 -3.35 -2.75
CA PRO A 184 -4.38 -4.45 -2.77
C PRO A 184 -5.38 -4.39 -1.62
N ASN A 185 -4.99 -3.87 -0.46
CA ASN A 185 -5.88 -3.62 0.68
C ASN A 185 -7.02 -2.63 0.37
N ALA A 186 -6.87 -1.75 -0.63
CA ALA A 186 -7.94 -0.88 -1.10
C ALA A 186 -9.08 -1.65 -1.79
N MET A 187 -8.95 -2.97 -2.01
CA MET A 187 -10.08 -3.80 -2.49
C MET A 187 -11.30 -3.72 -1.57
N LEU A 188 -11.11 -3.40 -0.29
CA LEU A 188 -12.20 -3.15 0.66
C LEU A 188 -13.11 -2.00 0.21
N ALA A 189 -12.61 -1.07 -0.62
CA ALA A 189 -13.42 -0.03 -1.25
C ALA A 189 -14.56 -0.59 -2.13
N ILE A 190 -14.38 -1.78 -2.71
CA ILE A 190 -15.46 -2.47 -3.44
C ILE A 190 -16.59 -2.84 -2.47
N GLY A 191 -16.25 -3.30 -1.27
CA GLY A 191 -17.22 -3.53 -0.19
C GLY A 191 -17.99 -2.25 0.17
N PHE A 192 -17.30 -1.11 0.24
CA PHE A 192 -17.94 0.18 0.46
C PHE A 192 -18.94 0.57 -0.63
N PHE A 193 -18.74 0.18 -1.89
CA PHE A 193 -19.76 0.41 -2.93
C PHE A 193 -21.07 -0.29 -2.59
N PHE A 194 -21.03 -1.53 -2.12
CA PHE A 194 -22.24 -2.24 -1.71
C PHE A 194 -22.91 -1.60 -0.49
N VAL A 195 -22.13 -1.10 0.47
CA VAL A 195 -22.65 -0.32 1.61
C VAL A 195 -23.35 0.95 1.13
N VAL A 196 -22.74 1.69 0.20
CA VAL A 196 -23.34 2.89 -0.40
C VAL A 196 -24.63 2.55 -1.14
N LEU A 197 -24.66 1.44 -1.89
CA LEU A 197 -25.86 0.98 -2.58
C LEU A 197 -26.98 0.57 -1.61
N ALA A 198 -26.66 -0.17 -0.56
CA ALA A 198 -27.62 -0.55 0.47
C ALA A 198 -28.18 0.69 1.19
N TYR A 199 -27.30 1.61 1.60
CA TYR A 199 -27.69 2.89 2.17
C TYR A 199 -28.61 3.67 1.23
N ALA A 200 -28.25 3.79 -0.05
CA ALA A 200 -29.06 4.50 -1.03
C ALA A 200 -30.42 3.84 -1.28
N TYR A 201 -30.48 2.50 -1.27
CA TYR A 201 -31.73 1.75 -1.41
C TYR A 201 -32.73 2.11 -0.30
N PHE A 202 -32.27 2.13 0.95
CA PHE A 202 -33.14 2.43 2.10
C PHE A 202 -33.43 3.94 2.27
N TRP A 203 -32.41 4.80 2.08
CA TRP A 203 -32.47 6.20 2.53
C TRP A 203 -32.37 7.24 1.41
N LYS A 204 -31.87 6.89 0.21
CA LYS A 204 -31.68 7.84 -0.92
C LYS A 204 -32.14 7.24 -2.25
N LYS A 205 -33.45 6.98 -2.36
CA LYS A 205 -34.07 6.30 -3.51
C LYS A 205 -33.77 6.96 -4.87
N GLU A 206 -33.71 8.28 -4.95
CA GLU A 206 -33.38 8.99 -6.21
C GLU A 206 -31.93 8.74 -6.64
N PHE A 207 -30.98 8.76 -5.70
CA PHE A 207 -29.60 8.36 -5.99
C PHE A 207 -29.53 6.91 -6.45
N PHE A 208 -30.26 6.02 -5.77
CA PHE A 208 -30.29 4.60 -6.11
C PHE A 208 -30.81 4.38 -7.54
N LYS A 209 -31.92 5.01 -7.92
CA LYS A 209 -32.49 4.88 -9.29
C LYS A 209 -31.49 5.28 -10.38
N VAL A 210 -30.70 6.32 -10.13
CA VAL A 210 -29.76 6.87 -11.13
C VAL A 210 -28.44 6.10 -11.16
N PHE A 211 -27.85 5.82 -9.98
CA PHE A 211 -26.47 5.36 -9.87
C PHE A 211 -26.32 3.89 -9.52
N ALA A 212 -27.37 3.18 -9.07
CA ALA A 212 -27.20 1.83 -8.55
C ALA A 212 -26.63 0.86 -9.58
N LYS A 213 -27.23 0.79 -10.77
CA LYS A 213 -26.79 -0.10 -11.84
C LYS A 213 -25.36 0.22 -12.32
N PRO A 214 -25.00 1.48 -12.63
CA PRO A 214 -23.62 1.83 -13.00
C PRO A 214 -22.58 1.56 -11.90
N ILE A 215 -22.88 1.85 -10.64
CA ILE A 215 -21.96 1.57 -9.51
C ILE A 215 -21.77 0.06 -9.34
N PHE A 216 -22.86 -0.71 -9.38
CA PHE A 216 -22.79 -2.17 -9.30
C PHE A 216 -21.96 -2.75 -10.45
N LEU A 217 -22.20 -2.30 -11.69
CA LEU A 217 -21.43 -2.74 -12.85
C LEU A 217 -19.95 -2.36 -12.71
N SER A 218 -19.65 -1.14 -12.24
CA SER A 218 -18.28 -0.70 -11.98
C SER A 218 -17.60 -1.60 -10.95
N ALA A 219 -18.28 -1.95 -9.85
CA ALA A 219 -17.78 -2.86 -8.84
C ALA A 219 -17.42 -4.23 -9.44
N VAL A 220 -18.32 -4.82 -10.21
CA VAL A 220 -18.09 -6.11 -10.89
C VAL A 220 -16.90 -6.03 -11.86
N VAL A 221 -16.84 -5.00 -12.70
CA VAL A 221 -15.74 -4.82 -13.67
C VAL A 221 -14.41 -4.66 -12.95
N ILE A 222 -14.35 -3.84 -11.90
CA ILE A 222 -13.14 -3.65 -11.09
C ILE A 222 -12.72 -4.99 -10.47
N SER A 223 -13.64 -5.75 -9.87
CA SER A 223 -13.36 -7.07 -9.29
C SER A 223 -12.81 -8.06 -10.32
N VAL A 224 -13.45 -8.17 -11.49
CA VAL A 224 -13.04 -9.09 -12.56
C VAL A 224 -11.65 -8.73 -13.08
N LEU A 225 -11.40 -7.45 -13.38
CA LEU A 225 -10.10 -6.99 -13.88
C LEU A 225 -9.00 -7.14 -12.84
N PHE A 226 -9.29 -6.84 -11.57
CA PHE A 226 -8.35 -7.03 -10.47
C PHE A 226 -7.98 -8.49 -10.30
N ILE A 227 -8.96 -9.40 -10.19
CA ILE A 227 -8.73 -10.84 -10.06
C ILE A 227 -7.94 -11.36 -11.26
N GLY A 228 -8.34 -10.98 -12.48
CA GLY A 228 -7.63 -11.37 -13.70
C GLY A 228 -6.16 -10.93 -13.69
N THR A 229 -5.90 -9.67 -13.30
CA THR A 229 -4.53 -9.14 -13.19
C THR A 229 -3.72 -9.88 -12.14
N MET A 230 -4.31 -10.21 -10.98
CA MET A 230 -3.63 -10.98 -9.93
C MET A 230 -3.32 -12.42 -10.38
N GLN A 231 -4.21 -13.07 -11.13
CA GLN A 231 -3.96 -14.40 -11.68
C GLN A 231 -2.83 -14.38 -12.72
N ILE A 232 -2.77 -13.34 -13.56
CA ILE A 232 -1.66 -13.13 -14.50
C ILE A 232 -0.36 -12.90 -13.74
N ALA A 233 -0.34 -12.02 -12.73
CA ALA A 233 0.84 -11.76 -11.91
C ALA A 233 1.33 -13.02 -11.20
N LYS A 234 0.41 -13.85 -10.68
CA LYS A 234 0.73 -15.15 -10.08
C LYS A 234 1.35 -16.11 -11.10
N LYS A 235 0.81 -16.18 -12.31
CA LYS A 235 1.35 -17.02 -13.39
C LYS A 235 2.75 -16.58 -13.82
N ILE A 236 3.00 -15.26 -13.89
CA ILE A 236 4.32 -14.70 -14.19
C ILE A 236 5.32 -15.05 -13.09
N THR A 237 4.92 -14.91 -11.82
CA THR A 237 5.80 -15.14 -10.66
C THR A 237 6.11 -16.61 -10.41
N GLY A 238 5.24 -17.52 -10.84
CA GLY A 238 5.45 -18.97 -10.68
C GLY A 238 5.61 -19.37 -9.21
N SER A 239 6.65 -20.15 -8.91
CA SER A 239 6.99 -20.62 -7.55
C SER A 239 7.95 -19.69 -6.80
N ALA A 240 8.29 -18.52 -7.35
CA ALA A 240 9.25 -17.60 -6.74
C ALA A 240 8.68 -16.82 -5.54
N SER A 241 7.37 -16.88 -5.31
CA SER A 241 6.72 -16.26 -4.15
C SER A 241 6.25 -17.31 -3.14
N SER A 242 6.61 -17.11 -1.87
CA SER A 242 6.04 -17.89 -0.77
C SER A 242 4.53 -17.62 -0.70
N PRO A 243 3.68 -18.65 -0.52
CA PRO A 243 2.26 -18.46 -0.27
C PRO A 243 2.03 -17.47 0.87
N GLN A 244 1.16 -16.47 0.67
CA GLN A 244 0.78 -15.51 1.72
C GLN A 244 0.21 -16.22 2.97
N ALA A 245 -0.40 -17.39 2.78
CA ALA A 245 -0.84 -18.26 3.86
C ALA A 245 0.33 -18.66 4.77
N ASP A 246 1.47 -19.05 4.20
CA ASP A 246 2.64 -19.46 4.99
C ASP A 246 3.18 -18.31 5.82
N TYR A 247 3.19 -17.09 5.27
CA TYR A 247 3.55 -15.90 6.02
C TYR A 247 2.55 -15.59 7.16
N PHE A 248 1.25 -15.74 6.90
CA PHE A 248 0.23 -15.62 7.95
C PHE A 248 0.48 -16.63 9.08
N TYR A 249 0.73 -17.90 8.75
CA TYR A 249 0.99 -18.93 9.75
C TYR A 249 2.31 -18.72 10.50
N TYR A 250 3.35 -18.25 9.81
CA TYR A 250 4.61 -17.85 10.43
C TYR A 250 4.40 -16.74 11.48
N VAL A 251 3.70 -15.67 11.10
CA VAL A 251 3.41 -14.53 12.00
C VAL A 251 2.43 -14.93 13.10
N ALA A 252 1.44 -15.77 12.81
CA ALA A 252 0.50 -16.28 13.80
C ALA A 252 1.21 -17.17 14.83
N LEU A 253 2.14 -18.02 14.39
CA LEU A 253 2.99 -18.85 15.27
C LEU A 253 3.88 -17.97 16.14
N GLN A 254 4.56 -16.96 15.57
CA GLN A 254 5.29 -15.96 16.34
C GLN A 254 4.36 -15.30 17.38
N GLY A 255 3.14 -14.97 16.97
CA GLY A 255 2.07 -14.47 17.82
C GLY A 255 1.53 -15.48 18.85
N ARG A 256 1.97 -16.74 18.90
CA ARG A 256 1.66 -17.65 20.01
C ARG A 256 2.74 -17.70 21.06
N TYR A 257 3.95 -17.31 20.70
CA TYR A 257 5.08 -17.33 21.61
C TYR A 257 5.44 -15.95 22.13
N GLN A 258 5.25 -14.88 21.37
CA GLN A 258 5.55 -13.53 21.86
C GLN A 258 4.71 -13.19 23.10
N PHE A 259 5.38 -12.89 24.23
CA PHE A 259 4.80 -12.60 25.55
C PHE A 259 4.19 -13.82 26.25
N ARG A 260 4.57 -15.04 25.84
CA ARG A 260 3.99 -16.27 26.39
C ARG A 260 4.59 -16.57 27.75
N ASP A 261 5.89 -16.76 27.83
CA ASP A 261 6.64 -17.04 29.05
C ASP A 261 7.31 -15.76 29.56
N GLU A 262 7.58 -14.81 28.66
CA GLU A 262 8.27 -13.55 28.94
C GLU A 262 7.35 -12.34 28.63
N PRO A 263 6.32 -12.08 29.45
CA PRO A 263 5.28 -11.08 29.15
C PRO A 263 5.77 -9.63 29.14
N THR A 264 6.98 -9.38 29.63
CA THR A 264 7.61 -8.06 29.72
C THR A 264 8.84 -7.93 28.82
N ASP A 265 9.23 -8.98 28.09
CA ASP A 265 10.28 -8.84 27.08
C ASP A 265 9.69 -8.06 25.91
N PHE A 266 10.12 -6.81 25.75
CA PHE A 266 9.67 -5.89 24.71
C PHE A 266 10.67 -5.71 23.57
N ARG A 267 11.78 -6.47 23.57
CA ARG A 267 12.77 -6.43 22.49
C ARG A 267 12.13 -6.73 21.13
N PHE A 268 12.78 -6.26 20.07
CA PHE A 268 12.33 -6.58 18.73
C PHE A 268 12.49 -8.09 18.44
N TRP A 269 11.51 -8.69 17.73
CA TRP A 269 11.52 -10.11 17.39
C TRP A 269 12.57 -10.42 16.31
N ASP A 270 13.80 -10.65 16.73
CA ASP A 270 14.93 -10.96 15.85
C ASP A 270 15.95 -11.87 16.55
N ASN A 271 16.61 -12.73 15.78
CA ASN A 271 17.61 -13.69 16.28
C ASN A 271 18.79 -12.99 16.98
N THR A 272 19.22 -11.82 16.47
CA THR A 272 20.36 -11.11 17.04
C THR A 272 20.04 -10.45 18.39
N LYS A 273 18.76 -10.17 18.64
CA LYS A 273 18.29 -9.45 19.83
C LYS A 273 17.61 -10.33 20.87
N ARG A 274 17.06 -11.48 20.45
CA ARG A 274 16.26 -12.41 21.27
C ARG A 274 16.75 -13.85 21.21
N GLY A 275 17.99 -14.10 20.76
CA GLY A 275 18.52 -15.46 20.70
C GLY A 275 18.52 -16.21 22.05
N ASP A 276 18.55 -15.46 23.16
CA ASP A 276 18.48 -15.89 24.56
C ASP A 276 17.06 -15.97 25.14
N SER A 277 16.05 -15.40 24.47
CA SER A 277 14.65 -15.38 24.93
C SER A 277 14.04 -16.77 24.91
N LYS A 278 13.37 -17.17 25.99
CA LYS A 278 12.63 -18.44 26.09
C LYS A 278 11.52 -18.49 25.05
N ASP A 279 10.77 -17.39 24.90
CA ASP A 279 9.70 -17.29 23.91
C ASP A 279 10.24 -17.53 22.49
N TYR A 280 11.39 -16.94 22.18
CA TYR A 280 12.01 -17.08 20.86
C TYR A 280 12.58 -18.47 20.61
N GLN A 281 13.19 -19.11 21.62
CA GLN A 281 13.70 -20.47 21.53
C GLN A 281 12.56 -21.48 21.36
N HIS A 282 11.50 -21.41 22.18
CA HIS A 282 10.33 -22.26 22.06
C HIS A 282 9.63 -22.10 20.70
N TRP A 283 9.54 -20.86 20.20
CA TRP A 283 9.04 -20.61 18.85
C TRP A 283 9.87 -21.30 17.77
N ARG A 284 11.21 -21.18 17.83
CA ARG A 284 12.11 -21.80 16.84
C ARG A 284 12.00 -23.32 16.86
N GLU A 285 11.99 -23.91 18.06
CA GLU A 285 11.82 -25.34 18.24
C GLU A 285 10.50 -25.81 17.65
N LYS A 286 9.40 -25.10 17.94
CA LYS A 286 8.10 -25.47 17.42
C LYS A 286 8.00 -25.27 15.92
N TYR A 287 8.58 -24.20 15.38
CA TYR A 287 8.65 -23.97 13.95
C TYR A 287 9.34 -25.16 13.24
N GLY A 288 10.50 -25.59 13.73
CA GLY A 288 11.22 -26.74 13.17
C GLY A 288 10.51 -28.09 13.39
N GLU A 289 9.71 -28.24 14.43
CA GLU A 289 8.84 -29.40 14.61
C GLU A 289 7.71 -29.44 13.56
N LEU A 290 7.01 -28.31 13.37
CA LEU A 290 5.91 -28.21 12.40
C LEU A 290 6.42 -28.37 10.96
N GLU A 291 7.58 -27.82 10.62
CA GLU A 291 8.21 -27.99 9.32
C GLU A 291 8.58 -29.46 9.06
N ARG A 292 9.15 -30.16 10.04
CA ARG A 292 9.41 -31.61 9.94
C ARG A 292 8.11 -32.42 9.82
N LYS A 293 7.04 -32.02 10.51
CA LYS A 293 5.73 -32.66 10.38
C LYS A 293 5.16 -32.47 8.98
N ILE A 294 5.29 -31.29 8.37
CA ILE A 294 4.88 -31.03 6.98
C ILE A 294 5.66 -31.94 6.01
N ILE A 295 6.98 -32.00 6.15
CA ILE A 295 7.85 -32.81 5.27
C ILE A 295 7.54 -34.31 5.40
N SER A 296 7.32 -34.81 6.61
CA SER A 296 7.10 -36.24 6.87
C SER A 296 5.69 -36.72 6.55
N SER A 297 4.67 -35.88 6.75
CA SER A 297 3.26 -36.24 6.51
C SER A 297 2.75 -35.91 5.11
N GLY A 298 3.44 -34.99 4.40
CA GLY A 298 2.96 -34.44 3.13
C GLY A 298 1.70 -33.56 3.28
N GLU A 299 1.28 -33.24 4.50
CA GLU A 299 0.14 -32.37 4.76
C GLU A 299 0.44 -30.91 4.42
N SER A 300 -0.60 -30.14 4.10
CA SER A 300 -0.42 -28.72 3.78
C SER A 300 -0.02 -27.90 5.02
N THR A 301 0.80 -26.86 4.82
CA THR A 301 1.18 -25.89 5.87
C THR A 301 -0.05 -25.37 6.61
N ALA A 302 -1.12 -25.06 5.87
CA ALA A 302 -2.36 -24.54 6.43
C ALA A 302 -3.05 -25.49 7.41
N LYS A 303 -3.00 -26.80 7.13
CA LYS A 303 -3.56 -27.82 8.01
C LYS A 303 -2.69 -27.97 9.26
N VAL A 304 -1.39 -28.20 9.09
CA VAL A 304 -0.47 -28.47 10.22
C VAL A 304 -0.37 -27.28 11.17
N TYR A 305 -0.19 -26.06 10.64
CA TYR A 305 -0.15 -24.87 11.48
C TYR A 305 -1.54 -24.50 12.01
N GLY A 306 -2.60 -24.65 11.20
CA GLY A 306 -3.97 -24.35 11.63
C GLY A 306 -4.40 -25.19 12.83
N GLU A 307 -4.19 -26.50 12.76
CA GLU A 307 -4.46 -27.44 13.86
C GLU A 307 -3.68 -27.04 15.11
N PHE A 308 -2.36 -26.84 14.99
CA PHE A 308 -1.54 -26.44 16.14
C PHE A 308 -2.03 -25.12 16.78
N LEU A 309 -2.32 -24.10 15.96
CA LEU A 309 -2.77 -22.80 16.47
C LEU A 309 -4.11 -22.92 17.20
N THR A 310 -5.05 -23.69 16.64
CA THR A 310 -6.36 -23.93 17.27
C THR A 310 -6.20 -24.70 18.57
N ASP A 311 -5.44 -25.78 18.56
CA ASP A 311 -5.20 -26.62 19.74
C ASP A 311 -4.50 -25.84 20.86
N ASP A 312 -3.51 -25.02 20.51
CA ASP A 312 -2.77 -24.21 21.49
C ASP A 312 -3.65 -23.12 22.12
N ILE A 313 -4.53 -22.48 21.34
CA ILE A 313 -5.48 -21.48 21.87
C ILE A 313 -6.48 -22.14 22.82
N ILE A 314 -7.05 -23.29 22.43
CA ILE A 314 -8.03 -24.01 23.24
C ILE A 314 -7.39 -24.55 24.53
N SER A 315 -6.17 -25.07 24.43
CA SER A 315 -5.45 -25.64 25.58
C SER A 315 -4.88 -24.57 26.52
N ASN A 316 -4.59 -23.37 26.01
CA ASN A 316 -3.95 -22.29 26.76
C ASN A 316 -4.73 -20.96 26.66
N PRO A 317 -6.02 -20.92 27.07
CA PRO A 317 -6.87 -19.74 26.88
C PRO A 317 -6.37 -18.53 27.68
N TRP A 318 -5.82 -18.76 28.88
CA TRP A 318 -5.32 -17.69 29.74
C TRP A 318 -4.03 -17.05 29.18
N HIS A 319 -3.10 -17.86 28.66
CA HIS A 319 -1.92 -17.34 27.97
C HIS A 319 -2.33 -16.50 26.77
N THR A 320 -3.30 -16.97 25.99
CA THR A 320 -3.85 -16.24 24.84
C THR A 320 -4.42 -14.90 25.23
N PHE A 321 -5.26 -14.86 26.26
CA PHE A 321 -5.85 -13.62 26.75
C PHE A 321 -4.79 -12.64 27.26
N ARG A 322 -3.83 -13.11 28.07
CA ARG A 322 -2.73 -12.28 28.56
C ARG A 322 -1.92 -11.69 27.40
N GLN A 323 -1.50 -12.51 26.45
CA GLN A 323 -0.73 -12.07 25.28
C GLN A 323 -1.48 -11.02 24.47
N PHE A 324 -2.80 -11.20 24.28
CA PHE A 324 -3.64 -10.23 23.60
C PHE A 324 -3.64 -8.87 24.32
N CYS A 325 -3.86 -8.86 25.63
CA CYS A 325 -3.82 -7.64 26.44
C CYS A 325 -2.43 -6.98 26.42
N THR A 326 -1.36 -7.76 26.59
CA THR A 326 0.02 -7.26 26.52
C THR A 326 0.32 -6.65 25.17
N ARG A 327 -0.15 -7.25 24.06
CA ARG A 327 0.03 -6.69 22.71
C ARG A 327 -0.75 -5.42 22.47
N ILE A 328 -1.96 -5.31 22.97
CA ILE A 328 -2.72 -4.05 22.90
C ILE A 328 -1.93 -2.97 23.63
N PHE A 329 -1.48 -3.24 24.85
CA PHE A 329 -0.70 -2.29 25.63
C PHE A 329 0.61 -1.92 24.91
N PHE A 330 1.40 -2.92 24.53
CA PHE A 330 2.68 -2.74 23.82
C PHE A 330 2.49 -2.01 22.49
N GLY A 331 1.49 -2.36 21.69
CA GLY A 331 1.22 -1.69 20.41
C GLY A 331 0.94 -0.20 20.59
N ASN A 332 0.16 0.17 21.61
CA ASN A 332 -0.11 1.57 21.92
C ASN A 332 1.14 2.30 22.48
N VAL A 333 1.93 1.64 23.33
CA VAL A 333 3.17 2.23 23.88
C VAL A 333 4.25 2.35 22.82
N PHE A 334 4.41 1.37 21.92
CA PHE A 334 5.48 1.35 20.92
C PHE A 334 5.23 2.34 19.77
N ILE A 335 3.98 2.51 19.32
CA ILE A 335 3.62 3.49 18.27
C ILE A 335 3.87 4.93 18.71
N ILE A 336 3.67 5.25 19.99
CA ILE A 336 3.94 6.58 20.55
C ILE A 336 5.45 6.87 20.62
N ASN A 337 6.28 5.83 20.73
CA ASN A 337 7.68 5.95 21.16
C ASN A 337 8.73 5.57 20.08
N SER A 338 8.33 5.24 18.85
CA SER A 338 9.23 4.81 17.78
C SER A 338 10.01 5.93 17.07
N VAL A 339 9.86 7.19 17.50
CA VAL A 339 10.47 8.36 16.84
C VAL A 339 11.80 8.77 17.50
N LYS A 340 11.96 8.58 18.82
CA LYS A 340 13.20 8.87 19.57
C LYS A 340 13.34 7.97 20.82
N PRO A 341 13.89 6.75 20.70
CA PRO A 341 14.02 5.81 21.82
C PRO A 341 14.82 6.36 23.02
N ALA A 342 15.74 7.30 22.78
CA ALA A 342 16.55 7.94 23.82
C ALA A 342 15.74 8.86 24.76
N ASP A 343 14.59 9.36 24.30
CA ASP A 343 13.77 10.34 25.03
C ASP A 343 12.59 9.69 25.79
N PHE A 344 12.57 8.36 25.91
CA PHE A 344 11.49 7.63 26.57
C PHE A 344 11.34 8.04 28.05
N LYS A 345 10.11 8.39 28.47
CA LYS A 345 9.72 8.55 29.89
C LYS A 345 8.28 8.06 30.11
N ILE A 346 8.11 6.97 30.87
CA ILE A 346 6.82 6.58 31.46
C ILE A 346 7.03 6.33 32.95
N GLY A 347 6.56 7.26 33.78
CA GLY A 347 6.77 7.22 35.23
C GLY A 347 8.27 7.15 35.59
N PRO A 348 8.71 6.18 36.42
CA PRO A 348 10.12 6.02 36.78
C PRO A 348 10.97 5.38 35.66
N ILE A 349 10.38 4.84 34.59
CA ILE A 349 11.11 4.16 33.52
C ILE A 349 11.52 5.20 32.48
N GLN A 350 12.83 5.37 32.27
CA GLN A 350 13.40 6.35 31.34
C GLN A 350 14.47 5.75 30.43
N GLY A 351 14.59 6.28 29.21
CA GLY A 351 15.67 6.01 28.27
C GLY A 351 15.56 4.73 27.44
N ALA A 352 16.54 4.53 26.56
CA ALA A 352 16.60 3.42 25.60
C ALA A 352 16.68 2.02 26.24
N PHE A 353 16.93 1.93 27.55
CA PHE A 353 17.00 0.69 28.31
C PHE A 353 15.71 -0.15 28.20
N ALA A 354 14.54 0.51 28.07
CA ALA A 354 13.28 -0.18 27.83
C ALA A 354 13.19 -0.93 26.48
N PHE A 355 14.13 -0.67 25.56
CA PHE A 355 14.19 -1.28 24.22
C PHE A 355 15.40 -2.19 24.02
N THR A 356 16.42 -2.15 24.89
CA THR A 356 17.69 -2.88 24.77
C THR A 356 17.92 -3.94 25.85
N CYS A 357 16.91 -4.29 26.63
CA CYS A 357 16.95 -5.43 27.55
C CYS A 357 15.98 -6.52 27.15
#